data_AF-A0A7X6Q4Z2-F1
#
_entry.id   AF-A0A7X6Q4Z2-F1
#
_cell.length_a   1.000
_cell.length_b   1.000
_cell.length_c   1.000
_cell.angle_alpha   90.00
_cell.angle_beta   90.00
_cell.angle_gamma   90.00
#
_symmetry.space_group_name_H-M   'P 1'
#
loop_
_entity.id
_entity.type
_entity.pdbx_description
1 polymer ?
#
loop_
_entity_poly.entity_id
_entity_poly.type
_entity_poly.pdbx_seq_one_letter_code
_entity_poly.pdbx_strand_id
1 'polypeptide(L)'
;IPLAAARYAECSVALGVANESDGIAQANLKLIQFLKDLNKELKVPTLAEFGVDKAEFDRVLETMVEQAFASGSPNNNPRVPNKQEMRNLYERLWYTPLNP
;
A
#
# COMPACT_ATOMS: atom_id res chain seq x y z
N ILE A 1 0.83 9.17 7.00
CA ILE A 1 1.36 7.80 7.20
C ILE A 1 1.58 7.58 8.69
N PRO A 2 0.76 6.77 9.38
CA PRO A 2 0.94 6.56 10.82
C PRO A 2 2.16 5.68 11.12
N LEU A 3 2.78 5.89 12.30
CA LEU A 3 3.79 5.03 12.96
C LEU A 3 5.19 4.93 12.32
N ALA A 4 5.41 5.41 11.09
CA ALA A 4 6.77 5.53 10.51
C ALA A 4 6.95 6.78 9.63
N ALA A 5 6.20 7.85 9.93
CA ALA A 5 6.12 9.05 9.10
C ALA A 5 7.49 9.68 8.79
N ALA A 6 8.38 9.76 9.77
CA ALA A 6 9.71 10.35 9.60
C ALA A 6 10.57 9.53 8.62
N ARG A 7 10.62 8.20 8.80
CA ARG A 7 11.38 7.30 7.91
C ARG A 7 10.91 7.37 6.46
N TYR A 8 9.59 7.45 6.23
CA TYR A 8 9.06 7.60 4.88
C TYR A 8 9.32 9.00 4.29
N ALA A 9 9.36 10.05 5.12
CA ALA A 9 9.79 11.37 4.66
C ALA A 9 11.27 11.37 4.24
N GLU A 10 12.15 10.71 5.01
CA GLU A 10 13.56 10.51 4.65
C GLU A 10 13.71 9.76 3.33
N CYS A 11 12.91 8.70 3.10
CA CYS A 11 12.88 8.00 1.81
C CYS A 11 12.49 8.94 0.65
N SER A 12 11.49 9.81 0.87
CA SER A 12 11.05 10.78 -0.13
C SER A 12 12.16 11.74 -0.54
N VAL A 13 12.95 12.21 0.44
CA VAL A 13 14.12 13.07 0.20
C VAL A 13 15.24 12.31 -0.49
N ALA A 14 15.56 11.10 -0.05
CA ALA A 14 16.61 10.27 -0.64
C ALA A 14 16.32 9.89 -2.11
N LEU A 15 15.05 9.77 -2.49
CA LEU A 15 14.61 9.55 -3.86
C LEU A 15 14.60 10.83 -4.73
N GLY A 16 14.89 11.99 -4.15
CA GLY A 16 14.81 13.29 -4.83
C GLY A 16 13.38 13.76 -5.12
N VAL A 17 12.39 13.17 -4.46
CA VAL A 17 10.96 13.48 -4.65
C VAL A 17 10.53 14.65 -3.75
N ALA A 18 11.11 14.73 -2.55
CA ALA A 18 10.94 15.84 -1.61
C ALA A 18 12.28 16.53 -1.34
N ASN A 19 12.22 17.76 -0.83
CA ASN A 19 13.38 18.53 -0.39
C ASN A 19 13.57 18.40 1.13
N GLU A 20 14.78 18.64 1.63
CA GLU A 20 15.05 18.66 3.08
C GLU A 20 14.22 19.71 3.83
N SER A 21 13.82 20.78 3.14
CA SER A 21 12.95 21.83 3.68
C SER A 21 11.46 21.43 3.72
N ASP A 22 11.06 20.35 3.06
CA ASP A 22 9.69 19.86 3.15
C ASP A 22 9.46 19.24 4.54
N GLY A 23 8.41 19.69 5.23
CA GLY A 23 8.00 19.04 6.47
C GLY A 23 7.57 17.58 6.24
N ILE A 24 7.67 16.75 7.29
CA ILE A 24 7.36 15.30 7.26
C ILE A 24 6.03 14.98 6.55
N ALA A 25 4.97 15.73 6.82
CA ALA A 25 3.67 15.50 6.20
C ALA A 25 3.69 15.70 4.67
N GLN A 26 4.33 16.78 4.20
CA GLN A 26 4.43 17.08 2.78
C GLN A 26 5.34 16.09 2.05
N ALA A 27 6.49 15.76 2.63
CA ALA A 27 7.39 14.75 2.07
C ALA A 27 6.69 13.38 1.88
N ASN A 28 5.86 12.97 2.84
CA ASN A 28 5.06 11.74 2.75
C ASN A 28 3.97 11.82 1.66
N LEU A 29 3.29 12.96 1.50
CA LEU A 29 2.30 13.15 0.43
C LEU A 29 2.97 13.06 -0.95
N LYS A 30 4.11 13.73 -1.11
CA LYS A 30 4.90 13.69 -2.35
C LYS A 30 5.36 12.27 -2.68
N LEU A 31 5.82 11.50 -1.69
CA LEU A 31 6.20 10.09 -1.88
C LEU A 31 5.02 9.25 -2.39
N ILE A 32 3.84 9.38 -1.76
CA ILE A 32 2.65 8.63 -2.19
C ILE A 32 2.26 8.99 -3.62
N GLN A 33 2.29 10.28 -3.97
CA GLN A 33 1.96 10.73 -5.32
C GLN A 33 2.96 10.21 -6.35
N PHE A 34 4.26 10.30 -6.05
CA PHE A 34 5.32 9.76 -6.89
C PHE A 34 5.15 8.26 -7.16
N LEU A 35 4.86 7.45 -6.13
CA LEU A 35 4.64 6.01 -6.31
C LEU A 35 3.41 5.70 -7.19
N LYS A 36 2.35 6.51 -7.10
CA LYS A 36 1.17 6.40 -7.98
C LYS A 36 1.51 6.76 -9.42
N ASP A 37 2.25 7.84 -9.62
CA ASP A 37 2.65 8.30 -10.96
C ASP A 37 3.61 7.29 -11.60
N LEU A 38 4.54 6.73 -10.83
CA LEU A 38 5.45 5.68 -11.27
C LEU A 38 4.68 4.41 -11.69
N ASN A 39 3.70 3.97 -10.91
CA ASN A 39 2.84 2.84 -11.30
C ASN A 39 2.12 3.11 -12.62
N LYS A 40 1.64 4.34 -12.84
CA LYS A 40 1.00 4.74 -14.09
C LYS A 40 1.97 4.75 -15.26
N GLU A 41 3.17 5.30 -15.08
CA GLU A 41 4.23 5.33 -16.10
C GLU A 41 4.65 3.92 -16.52
N LEU A 42 4.86 3.04 -15.54
CA LEU A 42 5.23 1.65 -15.76
C LEU A 42 4.05 0.75 -16.16
N LYS A 43 2.83 1.32 -16.26
CA LYS A 43 1.60 0.61 -16.61
C LYS A 43 1.34 -0.61 -15.72
N VAL A 44 1.61 -0.48 -14.42
CA VAL A 44 1.35 -1.54 -13.43
C VAL A 44 -0.17 -1.73 -13.33
N PRO A 45 -0.69 -2.91 -13.68
CA PRO A 45 -2.13 -3.14 -13.68
C PRO A 45 -2.66 -3.35 -12.26
N THR A 46 -3.92 -2.99 -12.05
CA THR A 46 -4.72 -3.54 -10.94
C THR A 46 -4.92 -5.05 -11.12
N LEU A 47 -5.35 -5.76 -10.07
CA LEU A 47 -5.68 -7.19 -10.18
C LEU A 47 -6.76 -7.45 -11.26
N ALA A 48 -7.73 -6.53 -11.40
CA ALA A 48 -8.76 -6.58 -12.42
C ALA A 48 -8.18 -6.49 -13.83
N GLU A 49 -7.33 -5.49 -14.08
CA GLU A 49 -6.68 -5.27 -15.38
C GLU A 49 -5.68 -6.39 -15.71
N PHE A 50 -5.10 -7.03 -14.69
CA PHE A 50 -4.27 -8.21 -14.87
C PHE A 50 -5.07 -9.48 -15.22
N GLY A 51 -6.40 -9.47 -15.05
CA GLY A 51 -7.29 -10.58 -15.38
C GLY A 51 -7.60 -11.52 -14.22
N VAL A 52 -7.41 -11.10 -12.96
CA VAL A 52 -7.83 -11.86 -11.79
C VAL A 52 -9.36 -11.84 -11.68
N ASP A 53 -9.97 -13.01 -11.54
CA ASP A 53 -11.41 -13.10 -11.29
C ASP A 53 -11.74 -12.67 -9.85
N LYS A 54 -12.77 -11.82 -9.70
CA LYS A 54 -13.16 -11.28 -8.39
C LYS A 54 -13.73 -12.36 -7.48
N ALA A 55 -14.54 -13.28 -7.99
CA ALA A 55 -15.13 -14.34 -7.18
C ALA A 55 -14.05 -15.32 -6.70
N GLU A 56 -13.06 -15.62 -7.54
CA GLU A 56 -11.88 -16.39 -7.17
C GLU A 56 -11.08 -15.69 -6.08
N PHE A 57 -10.78 -14.40 -6.25
CA PHE A 57 -10.09 -13.59 -5.24
C PHE A 57 -10.82 -13.64 -3.89
N ASP A 58 -12.14 -13.43 -3.89
CA ASP A 58 -12.95 -13.43 -2.68
C ASP A 58 -12.95 -14.82 -2.02
N ARG A 59 -12.96 -15.89 -2.82
CA ARG A 59 -12.87 -17.29 -2.34
C ARG A 59 -11.56 -17.57 -1.62
N VAL A 60 -10.43 -17.06 -2.13
CA VAL A 60 -9.10 -17.31 -1.55
C VAL A 60 -8.65 -16.25 -0.54
N LEU A 61 -9.46 -15.22 -0.29
CA LEU A 61 -9.12 -14.09 0.58
C LEU A 61 -8.68 -14.52 1.98
N GLU A 62 -9.44 -15.40 2.63
CA GLU A 62 -9.07 -15.90 3.97
C GLU A 62 -7.74 -16.64 3.94
N THR A 63 -7.53 -17.50 2.94
CA THR A 63 -6.27 -18.23 2.77
C THR A 63 -5.08 -17.27 2.58
N MET A 64 -5.25 -16.20 1.79
CA MET A 64 -4.20 -15.19 1.62
C MET A 64 -3.86 -14.48 2.93
N VAL A 65 -4.87 -14.12 3.74
CA VAL A 65 -4.65 -13.52 5.07
C VAL A 65 -3.90 -14.50 5.96
N GLU A 66 -4.33 -15.76 6.05
CA GLU A 66 -3.66 -16.77 6.87
C GLU A 66 -2.22 -17.01 6.45
N GLN A 67 -1.95 -17.12 5.14
CA GLN A 67 -0.61 -17.28 4.60
C GLN A 67 0.28 -16.07 4.87
N ALA A 68 -0.26 -14.84 4.80
CA ALA A 68 0.47 -13.63 5.14
C ALA A 68 0.95 -13.68 6.60
N PHE A 69 0.09 -14.05 7.55
CA PHE A 69 0.49 -14.21 8.96
C PHE A 69 1.44 -15.40 9.19
N ALA A 70 1.22 -16.53 8.52
CA ALA A 70 2.09 -17.70 8.61
C ALA A 70 3.52 -17.41 8.13
N SER A 71 3.69 -16.47 7.19
CA SER A 71 5.02 -16.01 6.74
C SER A 71 5.80 -15.25 7.82
N GLY A 72 5.14 -14.74 8.87
CA GLY A 72 5.72 -13.90 9.91
C GLY A 72 6.01 -12.45 9.48
N SER A 73 5.90 -12.10 8.19
CA SER A 73 6.20 -10.76 7.68
C SER A 73 5.35 -9.62 8.26
N PRO A 74 4.06 -9.81 8.66
CA PRO A 74 3.27 -8.73 9.25
C PRO A 74 3.86 -8.20 10.56
N ASN A 75 4.62 -9.01 11.30
CA ASN A 75 5.28 -8.62 12.55
C ASN A 75 6.43 -7.62 12.33
N ASN A 76 6.92 -7.47 11.10
CA ASN A 76 7.95 -6.50 10.73
C ASN A 76 7.35 -5.14 10.32
N ASN A 77 6.02 -5.01 10.28
CA ASN A 77 5.38 -3.75 9.93
C ASN A 77 5.41 -2.79 11.15
N PRO A 78 5.76 -1.49 10.98
CA PRO A 78 5.66 -0.51 12.06
C PRO A 78 4.27 -0.42 12.70
N ARG A 79 3.23 -0.78 11.95
CA ARG A 79 1.89 -1.06 12.44
C ARG A 79 1.58 -2.54 12.22
N VAL A 80 1.79 -3.37 13.24
CA VAL A 80 1.39 -4.78 13.19
C VAL A 80 -0.14 -4.86 13.05
N PRO A 81 -0.67 -5.37 11.94
CA PRO A 81 -2.12 -5.46 11.74
C PRO A 81 -2.69 -6.71 12.42
N ASN A 82 -3.98 -6.69 12.74
CA ASN A 82 -4.74 -7.92 13.00
C ASN A 82 -5.30 -8.52 11.69
N LYS A 83 -5.83 -9.76 11.75
CA LYS A 83 -6.39 -10.45 10.57
C LYS A 83 -7.48 -9.66 9.86
N GLN A 84 -8.38 -8.99 10.61
CA GLN A 84 -9.44 -8.18 10.03
C GLN A 84 -8.90 -6.95 9.31
N GLU A 85 -7.91 -6.27 9.89
CA GLU A 85 -7.26 -5.11 9.24
C GLU A 85 -6.55 -5.52 7.95
N MET A 86 -5.92 -6.69 7.92
CA MET A 86 -5.30 -7.24 6.72
C MET A 86 -6.33 -7.63 5.65
N ARG A 87 -7.43 -8.28 6.06
CA ARG A 87 -8.56 -8.58 5.16
C ARG A 87 -9.12 -7.32 4.52
N ASN A 88 -9.41 -6.30 5.33
CA ASN A 88 -9.93 -5.02 4.86
C ASN A 88 -8.94 -4.35 3.87
N LEU A 89 -7.63 -4.50 4.07
CA LEU A 89 -6.63 -3.99 3.13
C LEU A 89 -6.70 -4.68 1.77
N TYR A 90 -6.84 -6.00 1.75
CA TYR A 90 -7.01 -6.77 0.51
C TYR A 90 -8.32 -6.46 -0.20
N GLU A 91 -9.43 -6.32 0.54
CA GLU A 91 -10.72 -5.95 -0.05
C GLU A 91 -10.67 -4.60 -0.78
N ARG A 92 -9.85 -3.65 -0.30
CA ARG A 92 -9.64 -2.34 -0.95
C ARG A 92 -8.96 -2.42 -2.33
N LEU A 93 -8.36 -3.55 -2.70
CA LEU A 93 -7.85 -3.78 -4.06
C LEU A 93 -8.98 -3.80 -5.10
N TRP A 94 -10.21 -4.05 -4.66
CA TRP A 94 -11.42 -4.07 -5.48
C TRP A 94 -12.38 -2.95 -5.15
N TYR A 95 -12.43 -2.54 -3.88
CA TYR A 95 -13.22 -1.41 -3.42
C TYR A 95 -12.32 -0.19 -3.24
N THR A 96 -12.15 0.60 -4.30
CA THR A 96 -11.77 2.00 -4.12
C THR A 96 -13.04 2.82 -4.27
N PRO A 97 -13.47 3.63 -3.28
CA PRO A 97 -14.46 4.65 -3.56
C PRO A 97 -13.85 5.59 -4.60
N LEU A 98 -14.62 5.85 -5.67
CA LEU A 98 -14.47 7.04 -6.49
C LEU A 98 -14.28 8.22 -5.53
N ASN A 99 -13.09 8.80 -5.48
CA ASN A 99 -13.02 10.20 -5.08
C ASN A 99 -13.11 11.03 -6.37
N PRO A 100 -14.00 12.04 -6.39
CA PRO A 100 -14.27 12.89 -7.53
C PRO A 100 -13.05 13.72 -7.96
#